data_AF-A0A928I7L2-F1
#
_entry.id   AF-A0A928I7L2-F1
#
_cell.length_a   1.000
_cell.length_b   1.000
_cell.length_c   1.000
_cell.angle_alpha   90.00
_cell.angle_beta   90.00
_cell.angle_gamma   90.00
#
_symmetry.space_group_name_H-M   'P 1'
#
loop_
_entity.id
_entity.type
_entity.pdbx_description
1 polymer ?
#
loop_
_entity_poly.entity_id
_entity_poly.type
_entity_poly.pdbx_seq_one_letter_code
_entity_poly.pdbx_strand_id
1 'polypeptide(L)'
;MAELKICWIGQSGYILCDGKHEICIDPYLSDVVDRVAHRGRMVKAPILPEDLKSDVVVCTHNHLDHVDIDAIPLMKKEKMLFLAPLDAKETLLSCGVTKYHAFDEGATFELGDFSLEAVFADHTVPAVGVLVKHGGKTLYFTSDTEYNEKLEKMAERNIDLLFVCINGKLGNMTVDEAVKLTKIINPKVGVPTHYGMFESNTEDPKRYTSRVSASFEMEHGREYTISEVMSNV
;
A
#
# COMPACT_ATOMS: atom_id res chain seq x y z
N MET A 1 -9.18 -8.35 21.99
CA MET A 1 -9.28 -7.81 20.61
C MET A 1 -8.73 -8.87 19.69
N ALA A 2 -9.34 -9.09 18.52
CA ALA A 2 -8.77 -10.03 17.56
C ALA A 2 -7.45 -9.47 17.03
N GLU A 3 -6.53 -10.36 16.69
CA GLU A 3 -5.23 -9.96 16.17
C GLU A 3 -5.38 -9.30 14.79
N LEU A 4 -4.66 -8.20 14.55
CA LEU A 4 -4.65 -7.56 13.24
C LEU A 4 -4.10 -8.54 12.19
N LYS A 5 -4.83 -8.67 11.10
CA LYS A 5 -4.46 -9.47 9.93
C LYS A 5 -4.13 -8.57 8.75
N ILE A 6 -3.24 -9.04 7.89
CA ILE A 6 -2.82 -8.37 6.67
C ILE A 6 -2.75 -9.38 5.51
N CYS A 7 -3.23 -8.98 4.34
CA CYS A 7 -3.10 -9.72 3.09
C CYS A 7 -2.51 -8.80 2.01
N TRP A 8 -1.42 -9.22 1.37
CA TRP A 8 -0.88 -8.52 0.20
C TRP A 8 -1.63 -8.96 -1.04
N ILE A 9 -2.35 -8.03 -1.68
CA ILE A 9 -3.17 -8.31 -2.86
C ILE A 9 -2.44 -8.06 -4.19
N GLY A 10 -1.15 -7.72 -4.11
CA GLY A 10 -0.26 -7.48 -5.24
C GLY A 10 0.01 -5.99 -5.45
N GLN A 11 1.09 -5.68 -6.17
CA GLN A 11 1.58 -4.31 -6.35
C GLN A 11 1.80 -3.62 -4.99
N SER A 12 1.19 -2.47 -4.72
CA SER A 12 1.20 -1.79 -3.41
C SER A 12 -0.10 -2.01 -2.62
N GLY A 13 -0.92 -2.99 -3.02
CA GLY A 13 -2.23 -3.23 -2.44
C GLY A 13 -2.22 -4.12 -1.21
N TYR A 14 -2.89 -3.69 -0.13
CA TYR A 14 -2.98 -4.43 1.14
C TYR A 14 -4.38 -4.37 1.75
N ILE A 15 -4.87 -5.50 2.27
CA ILE A 15 -6.09 -5.55 3.09
C ILE A 15 -5.68 -5.77 4.54
N LEU A 16 -6.14 -4.89 5.43
CA LEU A 16 -5.93 -4.93 6.88
C LEU A 16 -7.26 -5.16 7.58
N CYS A 17 -7.35 -6.16 8.46
CA CYS A 17 -8.60 -6.51 9.14
C CYS A 17 -8.37 -6.89 10.61
N ASP A 18 -9.10 -6.27 11.52
CA ASP A 18 -9.07 -6.59 12.96
C ASP A 18 -10.28 -7.41 13.43
N GLY A 19 -11.03 -7.97 12.49
CA GLY A 19 -12.26 -8.73 12.72
C GLY A 19 -13.51 -7.87 12.97
N LYS A 20 -13.35 -6.55 13.15
CA LYS A 20 -14.46 -5.58 13.27
C LYS A 20 -14.48 -4.60 12.11
N HIS A 21 -13.30 -4.11 11.73
CA HIS A 21 -13.09 -3.14 10.67
C HIS A 21 -12.08 -3.67 9.64
N GLU A 22 -12.28 -3.28 8.39
CA GLU A 22 -11.37 -3.61 7.28
C GLU A 22 -10.98 -2.36 6.49
N ILE A 23 -9.68 -2.21 6.22
CA ILE A 23 -9.12 -1.15 5.38
C ILE A 23 -8.41 -1.80 4.20
N CYS A 24 -8.62 -1.28 3.00
CA CYS A 24 -7.83 -1.64 1.82
C CYS A 24 -7.00 -0.45 1.36
N ILE A 25 -5.69 -0.64 1.21
CA ILE A 25 -4.77 0.32 0.61
C ILE A 25 -4.51 -0.11 -0.84
N ASP A 26 -4.54 0.82 -1.78
CA ASP A 26 -4.20 0.69 -3.21
C ASP A 26 -4.76 -0.58 -3.90
N PRO A 27 -6.09 -0.75 -3.97
CA PRO A 27 -6.70 -1.91 -4.62
C PRO A 27 -6.54 -1.87 -6.15
N TYR A 28 -5.60 -2.66 -6.69
CA TYR A 28 -5.52 -2.99 -8.11
C TYR A 28 -6.11 -4.37 -8.42
N LEU A 29 -7.39 -4.39 -8.78
CA LEU A 29 -8.24 -5.59 -8.86
C LEU A 29 -8.77 -5.88 -10.27
N SER A 30 -8.39 -5.07 -11.28
CA SER A 30 -8.72 -5.26 -12.69
C SER A 30 -7.46 -5.47 -13.56
N ASP A 31 -7.63 -5.31 -14.88
CA ASP A 31 -6.58 -5.27 -15.90
C ASP A 31 -6.45 -3.87 -16.55
N VAL A 32 -6.88 -2.80 -15.87
CA VAL A 32 -6.95 -1.46 -16.50
C VAL A 32 -5.60 -0.95 -17.01
N VAL A 33 -4.50 -1.28 -16.34
CA VAL A 33 -3.14 -0.93 -16.79
C VAL A 33 -2.78 -1.66 -18.09
N ASP A 34 -3.23 -2.90 -18.28
CA ASP A 34 -3.05 -3.59 -19.57
C ASP A 34 -3.88 -2.93 -20.67
N ARG A 35 -5.15 -2.62 -20.37
CA ARG A 35 -6.06 -1.98 -21.30
C ARG A 35 -5.56 -0.61 -21.78
N VAL A 36 -4.92 0.18 -20.90
CA VAL A 36 -4.50 1.57 -21.19
C VAL A 36 -3.03 1.66 -21.60
N ALA A 37 -2.15 0.89 -20.96
CA ALA A 37 -0.70 1.00 -21.12
C ALA A 37 -0.02 -0.25 -21.69
N HIS A 38 -0.80 -1.29 -22.05
CA HIS A 38 -0.31 -2.55 -22.61
C HIS A 38 0.73 -3.25 -21.74
N ARG A 39 0.50 -3.22 -20.43
CA ARG A 39 1.28 -3.95 -19.42
C ARG A 39 0.39 -4.95 -18.69
N GLY A 40 0.34 -6.16 -19.22
CA GLY A 40 -0.40 -7.28 -18.64
C GLY A 40 0.10 -7.65 -17.24
N ARG A 41 -0.83 -7.98 -16.35
CA ARG A 41 -0.50 -8.47 -15.00
C ARG A 41 0.00 -9.92 -15.04
N MET A 42 0.98 -10.24 -14.20
CA MET A 42 1.59 -11.57 -14.09
C MET A 42 0.84 -12.50 -13.13
N VAL A 43 0.18 -11.92 -12.13
CA VAL A 43 -0.59 -12.64 -11.10
C VAL A 43 -2.04 -12.20 -11.18
N LYS A 44 -3.00 -13.09 -10.95
CA LYS A 44 -4.43 -12.73 -10.93
C LYS A 44 -4.76 -11.92 -9.68
N ALA A 45 -5.81 -11.11 -9.72
CA ALA A 45 -6.35 -10.51 -8.49
C ALA A 45 -6.78 -11.64 -7.52
N PRO A 46 -6.39 -11.60 -6.25
CA PRO A 46 -6.75 -12.64 -5.28
C PRO A 46 -8.19 -12.51 -4.78
N ILE A 47 -8.85 -11.39 -5.08
CA ILE A 47 -10.23 -11.09 -4.71
C ILE A 47 -10.90 -10.33 -5.86
N LEU A 48 -12.20 -10.55 -6.07
CA LEU A 48 -13.00 -9.77 -7.01
C LEU A 48 -13.37 -8.40 -6.42
N PRO A 49 -13.50 -7.33 -7.22
CA PRO A 49 -13.89 -6.02 -6.73
C PRO A 49 -15.22 -6.01 -5.94
N GLU A 50 -16.22 -6.80 -6.37
CA GLU A 50 -17.52 -6.91 -5.69
C GLU A 50 -17.48 -7.63 -4.33
N ASP A 51 -16.41 -8.40 -4.08
CA ASP A 51 -16.19 -9.17 -2.87
C ASP A 51 -15.34 -8.44 -1.83
N LEU A 52 -14.73 -7.30 -2.18
CA LEU A 52 -14.04 -6.44 -1.22
C LEU A 52 -15.02 -5.89 -0.19
N LYS A 53 -14.71 -6.05 1.11
CA LYS A 53 -15.62 -5.74 2.24
C LYS A 53 -15.13 -4.58 3.09
N SER A 54 -14.20 -3.79 2.58
CA SER A 54 -13.52 -2.75 3.34
C SER A 54 -14.48 -1.63 3.73
N ASP A 55 -14.34 -1.12 4.96
CA ASP A 55 -15.03 0.09 5.40
C ASP A 55 -14.38 1.33 4.77
N VAL A 56 -13.06 1.29 4.60
CA VAL A 56 -12.23 2.36 4.06
C VAL A 56 -11.34 1.83 2.95
N VAL A 57 -11.26 2.58 1.85
CA VAL A 57 -10.30 2.38 0.77
C VAL A 57 -9.36 3.58 0.73
N VAL A 58 -8.06 3.34 0.78
CA VAL A 58 -7.02 4.36 0.63
C VAL A 58 -6.40 4.21 -0.76
N CYS A 59 -6.42 5.27 -1.55
CA CYS A 59 -5.66 5.35 -2.82
C CYS A 59 -4.56 6.38 -2.60
N THR A 60 -3.31 5.95 -2.63
CA THR A 60 -2.15 6.78 -2.27
C THR A 60 -1.83 7.86 -3.29
N HIS A 61 -2.16 7.64 -4.56
CA HIS A 61 -1.99 8.60 -5.65
C HIS A 61 -2.82 8.23 -6.88
N ASN A 62 -2.99 9.16 -7.81
CA ASN A 62 -3.90 9.03 -8.97
C ASN A 62 -3.28 8.32 -10.19
N HIS A 63 -2.64 7.16 -9.99
CA HIS A 63 -2.25 6.25 -11.08
C HIS A 63 -3.18 5.04 -11.16
N LEU A 64 -3.22 4.39 -12.32
CA LEU A 64 -4.22 3.34 -12.63
C LEU A 64 -4.05 2.04 -11.82
N ASP A 65 -2.86 1.77 -11.30
CA ASP A 65 -2.57 0.65 -10.39
C ASP A 65 -2.77 1.00 -8.90
N HIS A 66 -3.29 2.19 -8.59
CA HIS A 66 -3.61 2.63 -7.23
C HIS A 66 -5.05 3.19 -7.13
N VAL A 67 -5.54 3.82 -8.20
CA VAL A 67 -6.93 4.21 -8.47
C VAL A 67 -7.42 3.40 -9.67
N ASP A 68 -7.88 2.19 -9.40
CA ASP A 68 -8.33 1.26 -10.44
C ASP A 68 -9.72 1.64 -10.97
N ILE A 69 -9.75 2.42 -12.05
CA ILE A 69 -10.99 2.95 -12.64
C ILE A 69 -11.91 1.88 -13.25
N ASP A 70 -11.43 0.65 -13.45
CA ASP A 70 -12.27 -0.46 -13.93
C ASP A 70 -12.81 -1.30 -12.75
N ALA A 71 -12.06 -1.42 -11.66
CA ALA A 71 -12.50 -2.14 -10.46
C ALA A 71 -13.43 -1.31 -9.56
N ILE A 72 -13.12 -0.03 -9.32
CA ILE A 72 -13.89 0.83 -8.40
C ILE A 72 -15.38 0.89 -8.74
N PRO A 73 -15.81 0.99 -10.02
CA PRO A 73 -17.23 0.96 -10.37
C PRO A 73 -17.94 -0.33 -9.96
N LEU A 74 -17.24 -1.47 -9.88
CA LEU A 74 -17.77 -2.78 -9.52
C LEU A 74 -17.81 -3.02 -8.00
N MET A 75 -17.05 -2.26 -7.22
CA MET A 75 -17.07 -2.33 -5.75
C MET A 75 -18.41 -1.85 -5.18
N LYS A 76 -18.72 -2.31 -3.96
CA LYS A 76 -19.84 -1.82 -3.12
C LYS A 76 -19.52 -0.45 -2.48
N LYS A 77 -19.02 0.48 -3.30
CA LYS A 77 -18.48 1.79 -2.93
C LYS A 77 -19.44 2.67 -2.12
N GLU A 78 -20.75 2.42 -2.20
CA GLU A 78 -21.75 3.09 -1.37
C GLU A 78 -21.60 2.77 0.14
N LYS A 79 -20.93 1.67 0.47
CA LYS A 79 -20.63 1.25 1.85
C LYS A 79 -19.22 1.64 2.31
N MET A 80 -18.41 2.14 1.39
CA MET A 80 -16.98 2.42 1.60
C MET A 80 -16.76 3.93 1.72
N LEU A 81 -15.76 4.35 2.50
CA LEU A 81 -15.19 5.69 2.43
C LEU A 81 -13.87 5.63 1.66
N PHE A 82 -13.69 6.50 0.67
CA PHE A 82 -12.43 6.64 -0.06
C PHE A 82 -11.60 7.77 0.53
N LEU A 83 -10.34 7.47 0.84
CA LEU A 83 -9.30 8.43 1.23
C LEU A 83 -8.30 8.52 0.09
N ALA A 84 -8.07 9.69 -0.49
CA ALA A 84 -7.05 9.87 -1.51
C ALA A 84 -6.58 11.34 -1.57
N PRO A 85 -5.41 11.63 -2.16
CA PRO A 85 -5.00 13.00 -2.45
C PRO A 85 -6.05 13.76 -3.27
N LEU A 86 -6.04 15.09 -3.15
CA LEU A 86 -7.03 15.94 -3.81
C LEU A 86 -7.07 15.77 -5.34
N ASP A 87 -5.96 15.40 -5.96
CA ASP A 87 -5.85 15.20 -7.40
C ASP A 87 -6.63 13.98 -7.92
N ALA A 88 -6.91 12.99 -7.06
CA ALA A 88 -7.65 11.78 -7.40
C ALA A 88 -9.16 11.98 -7.33
N LYS A 89 -9.62 13.10 -6.75
CA LYS A 89 -11.04 13.38 -6.50
C LYS A 89 -11.89 13.24 -7.76
N GLU A 90 -11.51 13.91 -8.85
CA GLU A 90 -12.32 13.88 -10.09
C GLU A 90 -12.34 12.49 -10.73
N THR A 91 -11.22 11.75 -10.66
CA THR A 91 -11.16 10.35 -11.09
C THR A 91 -12.13 9.48 -10.27
N LEU A 92 -12.11 9.60 -8.95
CA LEU A 92 -12.99 8.85 -8.05
C LEU A 92 -14.47 9.18 -8.28
N LEU A 93 -14.80 10.47 -8.45
CA LEU A 93 -16.16 10.91 -8.80
C LEU A 93 -16.62 10.30 -10.14
N SER A 94 -15.73 10.24 -11.15
CA SER A 94 -16.02 9.61 -12.43
C SER A 94 -16.28 8.10 -12.33
N CYS A 95 -15.70 7.45 -11.31
CA CYS A 95 -15.95 6.04 -10.97
C CYS A 95 -17.23 5.83 -10.14
N GLY A 96 -17.98 6.90 -9.82
CA GLY A 96 -19.21 6.83 -9.03
C GLY A 96 -19.00 6.79 -7.51
N VAL A 97 -17.81 7.15 -7.01
CA VAL A 97 -17.56 7.30 -5.57
C VAL A 97 -18.30 8.53 -5.05
N THR A 98 -19.12 8.35 -4.02
CA THR A 98 -19.90 9.45 -3.39
C THR A 98 -19.40 9.81 -1.99
N LYS A 99 -18.63 8.92 -1.36
CA LYS A 99 -18.02 9.10 -0.04
C LYS A 99 -16.51 9.21 -0.20
N TYR A 100 -16.03 10.44 -0.24
CA TYR A 100 -14.63 10.78 -0.44
C TYR A 100 -14.17 11.75 0.64
N HIS A 101 -12.95 11.58 1.14
CA HIS A 101 -12.25 12.53 1.99
C HIS A 101 -10.84 12.76 1.46
N ALA A 102 -10.41 14.02 1.42
CA ALA A 102 -9.05 14.36 1.00
C ALA A 102 -8.04 13.83 2.02
N PHE A 103 -6.97 13.22 1.53
CA PHE A 103 -5.97 12.52 2.34
C PHE A 103 -4.56 12.84 1.82
N ASP A 104 -4.26 14.14 1.76
CA ASP A 104 -2.93 14.67 1.42
C ASP A 104 -1.99 14.63 2.63
N GLU A 105 -0.68 14.87 2.43
CA GLU A 105 0.34 14.84 3.50
C GLU A 105 -0.09 15.60 4.77
N GLY A 106 -0.04 14.93 5.92
CA GLY A 106 -0.44 15.45 7.22
C GLY A 106 -1.91 15.22 7.57
N ALA A 107 -2.74 14.76 6.64
CA ALA A 107 -4.10 14.33 6.95
C ALA A 107 -4.09 13.09 7.85
N THR A 108 -5.08 13.01 8.74
CA THR A 108 -5.28 11.87 9.64
C THR A 108 -6.71 11.38 9.58
N PHE A 109 -6.92 10.09 9.81
CA PHE A 109 -8.23 9.47 9.82
C PHE A 109 -8.29 8.33 10.84
N GLU A 110 -9.44 8.19 11.52
CA GLU A 110 -9.64 7.19 12.56
C GLU A 110 -10.82 6.28 12.21
N LEU A 111 -10.64 4.96 12.36
CA LEU A 111 -11.69 3.95 12.21
C LEU A 111 -11.59 2.92 13.33
N GLY A 112 -12.39 3.07 14.37
CA GLY A 112 -12.29 2.20 15.53
C GLY A 112 -10.91 2.30 16.18
N ASP A 113 -10.15 1.20 16.16
CA ASP A 113 -8.80 1.14 16.72
C ASP A 113 -7.69 1.42 15.68
N PHE A 114 -8.07 1.69 14.42
CA PHE A 114 -7.15 2.12 13.38
C PHE A 114 -6.97 3.64 13.38
N SER A 115 -5.71 4.07 13.40
CA SER A 115 -5.31 5.46 13.13
C SER A 115 -4.45 5.51 11.88
N LEU A 116 -4.85 6.30 10.89
CA LEU A 116 -4.17 6.46 9.62
C LEU A 116 -3.62 7.88 9.51
N GLU A 117 -2.43 8.02 8.95
CA GLU A 117 -1.79 9.30 8.65
C GLU A 117 -1.18 9.26 7.25
N ALA A 118 -1.55 10.22 6.40
CA ALA A 118 -0.90 10.45 5.12
C ALA A 118 0.47 11.11 5.36
N VAL A 119 1.54 10.51 4.86
CA VAL A 119 2.91 11.00 5.03
C VAL A 119 3.57 11.28 3.69
N PHE A 120 4.67 12.01 3.72
CA PHE A 120 5.43 12.41 2.53
C PHE A 120 5.77 11.19 1.63
N ALA A 121 5.54 11.36 0.33
CA ALA A 121 6.08 10.55 -0.75
C ALA A 121 6.56 11.49 -1.87
N ASP A 122 7.64 11.11 -2.56
CA ASP A 122 8.18 11.83 -3.69
C ASP A 122 7.89 11.04 -4.97
N HIS A 123 6.86 11.43 -5.72
CA HIS A 123 6.41 10.68 -6.89
C HIS A 123 6.01 11.62 -8.04
N THR A 124 5.75 11.06 -9.22
CA THR A 124 5.52 11.86 -10.45
C THR A 124 4.21 12.66 -10.44
N VAL A 125 3.32 12.39 -9.48
CA VAL A 125 2.07 13.09 -9.19
C VAL A 125 1.96 13.27 -7.67
N PRO A 126 1.08 14.16 -7.16
CA PRO A 126 0.74 14.17 -5.74
C PRO A 126 0.49 12.76 -5.19
N ALA A 127 1.31 12.37 -4.23
CA ALA A 127 1.32 11.03 -3.65
C ALA A 127 1.58 11.09 -2.15
N VAL A 128 1.11 10.08 -1.44
CA VAL A 128 1.35 9.92 -0.01
C VAL A 128 1.76 8.51 0.33
N GLY A 129 2.68 8.37 1.28
CA GLY A 129 2.79 7.14 2.05
C GLY A 129 1.67 7.08 3.10
N VAL A 130 1.48 5.92 3.73
CA VAL A 130 0.44 5.73 4.75
C VAL A 130 1.07 5.13 6.00
N LEU A 131 0.96 5.83 7.12
CA LEU A 131 1.18 5.24 8.44
C LEU A 131 -0.15 4.68 8.96
N VAL A 132 -0.14 3.43 9.41
CA VAL A 132 -1.26 2.79 10.07
C VAL A 132 -0.84 2.39 11.47
N LYS A 133 -1.55 2.87 12.49
CA LYS A 133 -1.38 2.43 13.88
C LYS A 133 -2.59 1.61 14.31
N HIS A 134 -2.32 0.46 14.92
CA HIS A 134 -3.33 -0.42 15.49
C HIS A 134 -2.68 -1.35 16.53
N GLY A 135 -3.35 -1.62 17.64
CA GLY A 135 -2.85 -2.59 18.64
C GLY A 135 -1.47 -2.26 19.21
N GLY A 136 -1.09 -0.97 19.25
CA GLY A 136 0.24 -0.52 19.67
C GLY A 136 1.37 -0.80 18.67
N LYS A 137 1.04 -1.15 17.43
CA LYS A 137 1.97 -1.30 16.31
C LYS A 137 1.89 -0.12 15.36
N THR A 138 3.01 0.23 14.74
CA THR A 138 3.09 1.22 13.67
C THR A 138 3.56 0.55 12.38
N LEU A 139 2.69 0.52 11.38
CA LEU A 139 2.96 0.03 10.03
C LEU A 139 3.17 1.23 9.11
N TYR A 140 4.19 1.20 8.28
CA TYR A 140 4.46 2.24 7.29
C TYR A 140 4.45 1.66 5.89
N PHE A 141 3.52 2.10 5.06
CA PHE A 141 3.47 1.79 3.64
C PHE A 141 4.02 2.97 2.86
N THR A 142 5.15 2.79 2.18
CA THR A 142 5.69 3.85 1.31
C THR A 142 4.80 4.07 0.09
N SER A 143 4.08 3.01 -0.32
CA SER A 143 3.55 2.88 -1.68
C SER A 143 4.65 3.26 -2.69
N ASP A 144 4.34 4.12 -3.65
CA ASP A 144 5.25 4.55 -4.70
C ASP A 144 5.93 5.86 -4.34
N THR A 145 7.26 5.82 -4.25
CA THR A 145 8.09 6.99 -3.95
C THR A 145 9.50 6.76 -4.45
N GLU A 146 10.11 7.80 -5.01
CA GLU A 146 11.56 7.89 -5.20
C GLU A 146 12.25 8.06 -3.84
N TYR A 147 13.56 7.80 -3.81
CA TYR A 147 14.34 8.08 -2.61
C TYR A 147 14.44 9.58 -2.38
N ASN A 148 14.03 10.02 -1.19
CA ASN A 148 14.20 11.39 -0.74
C ASN A 148 14.61 11.40 0.73
N GLU A 149 15.57 12.26 1.10
CA GLU A 149 16.07 12.36 2.48
C GLU A 149 14.98 12.73 3.49
N LYS A 150 13.87 13.34 3.06
CA LYS A 150 12.70 13.59 3.92
C LYS A 150 12.10 12.29 4.50
N LEU A 151 12.18 11.19 3.76
CA LEU A 151 11.69 9.88 4.20
C LEU A 151 12.48 9.37 5.42
N GLU A 152 13.73 9.79 5.58
CA GLU A 152 14.60 9.36 6.69
C GLU A 152 14.04 9.79 8.06
N LYS A 153 13.24 10.87 8.11
CA LYS A 153 12.56 11.33 9.34
C LYS A 153 11.58 10.29 9.90
N MET A 154 11.17 9.30 9.11
CA MET A 154 10.36 8.18 9.60
C MET A 154 11.10 7.32 10.64
N ALA A 155 12.43 7.42 10.75
CA ALA A 155 13.19 6.81 11.84
C ALA A 155 12.74 7.28 13.23
N GLU A 156 12.18 8.50 13.34
CA GLU A 156 11.67 9.05 14.60
C GLU A 156 10.28 8.50 15.00
N ARG A 157 9.64 7.73 14.11
CA ARG A 157 8.25 7.31 14.24
C ARG A 157 8.06 5.92 14.86
N ASN A 158 9.14 5.24 15.26
CA ASN A 158 9.12 3.89 15.84
C ASN A 158 8.33 2.88 14.98
N ILE A 159 8.79 2.67 13.75
CA ILE A 159 8.13 1.78 12.79
C ILE A 159 8.34 0.31 13.19
N ASP A 160 7.25 -0.46 13.35
CA ASP A 160 7.32 -1.90 13.56
C ASP A 160 7.48 -2.63 12.22
N LEU A 161 6.66 -2.31 11.22
CA LEU A 161 6.69 -2.90 9.89
C LEU A 161 6.82 -1.80 8.83
N LEU A 162 7.81 -1.93 7.95
CA LEU A 162 8.01 -1.05 6.80
C LEU A 162 7.71 -1.82 5.52
N PHE A 163 6.72 -1.38 4.75
CA PHE A 163 6.40 -1.88 3.41
C PHE A 163 6.97 -0.91 2.37
N VAL A 164 8.03 -1.31 1.67
CA VAL A 164 8.87 -0.42 0.86
C VAL A 164 8.93 -0.85 -0.61
N CYS A 165 8.68 0.06 -1.54
CA CYS A 165 8.75 -0.24 -2.98
C CYS A 165 10.19 -0.51 -3.43
N ILE A 166 10.36 -1.39 -4.42
CA ILE A 166 11.70 -1.86 -4.85
C ILE A 166 11.93 -1.92 -6.36
N ASN A 167 10.92 -1.61 -7.19
CA ASN A 167 10.98 -1.82 -8.65
C ASN A 167 11.90 -0.86 -9.41
N GLY A 168 12.33 0.25 -8.80
CA GLY A 168 13.35 1.15 -9.37
C GLY A 168 12.99 1.85 -10.68
N LYS A 169 11.70 1.91 -11.03
CA LYS A 169 11.21 2.49 -12.29
C LYS A 169 9.96 3.30 -12.03
N LEU A 170 9.67 4.22 -12.95
CA LEU A 170 8.43 5.03 -12.98
C LEU A 170 8.23 5.91 -11.73
N GLY A 171 9.32 6.40 -11.13
CA GLY A 171 9.25 7.24 -9.94
C GLY A 171 9.28 6.47 -8.62
N ASN A 172 9.89 5.28 -8.60
CA ASN A 172 9.99 4.42 -7.42
C ASN A 172 11.45 4.12 -7.08
N MET A 173 11.72 3.94 -5.78
CA MET A 173 13.03 3.52 -5.28
C MET A 173 13.53 2.24 -5.96
N THR A 174 14.82 2.24 -6.30
CA THR A 174 15.56 1.01 -6.58
C THR A 174 15.69 0.16 -5.33
N VAL A 175 16.00 -1.13 -5.47
CA VAL A 175 16.27 -1.99 -4.32
C VAL A 175 17.38 -1.43 -3.42
N ASP A 176 18.39 -0.81 -4.01
CA ASP A 176 19.55 -0.29 -3.26
C ASP A 176 19.13 0.90 -2.38
N GLU A 177 18.27 1.78 -2.90
CA GLU A 177 17.65 2.87 -2.16
C GLU A 177 16.67 2.38 -1.10
N ALA A 178 15.85 1.37 -1.41
CA ALA A 178 14.94 0.77 -0.46
C ALA A 178 15.70 0.12 0.73
N VAL A 179 16.80 -0.58 0.45
CA VAL A 179 17.70 -1.14 1.49
C VAL A 179 18.34 -0.02 2.30
N LYS A 180 18.79 1.06 1.66
CA LYS A 180 19.34 2.24 2.35
C LYS A 180 18.31 2.84 3.30
N LEU A 181 17.12 3.16 2.80
CA LEU A 181 16.04 3.75 3.60
C LEU A 181 15.63 2.84 4.76
N THR A 182 15.51 1.53 4.52
CA THR A 182 15.18 0.55 5.57
C THR A 182 16.21 0.58 6.70
N LYS A 183 17.51 0.65 6.39
CA LYS A 183 18.57 0.74 7.41
C LYS A 183 18.52 2.03 8.21
N ILE A 184 18.10 3.14 7.60
CA ILE A 184 17.98 4.43 8.26
C ILE A 184 16.75 4.45 9.18
N ILE A 185 15.59 4.01 8.67
CA ILE A 185 14.35 3.91 9.45
C ILE A 185 14.49 2.89 10.58
N ASN A 186 15.26 1.83 10.36
CA ASN A 186 15.50 0.73 11.29
C ASN A 186 14.20 0.15 11.87
N PRO A 187 13.26 -0.31 11.01
CA PRO A 187 12.02 -0.93 11.47
C PRO A 187 12.30 -2.28 12.12
N LYS A 188 11.34 -2.83 12.87
CA LYS A 188 11.49 -4.22 13.38
C LYS A 188 11.49 -5.24 12.24
N VAL A 189 10.68 -5.01 11.19
CA VAL A 189 10.68 -5.82 9.97
C VAL A 189 10.55 -4.94 8.73
N GLY A 190 11.35 -5.22 7.71
CA GLY A 190 11.18 -4.70 6.36
C GLY A 190 10.46 -5.68 5.43
N VAL A 191 9.49 -5.21 4.66
CA VAL A 191 8.68 -5.98 3.72
C VAL A 191 8.79 -5.30 2.34
N PRO A 192 9.36 -5.95 1.32
CA PRO A 192 9.36 -5.37 -0.02
C PRO A 192 7.94 -5.33 -0.59
N THR A 193 7.64 -4.32 -1.41
CA THR A 193 6.36 -4.16 -2.13
C THR A 193 6.58 -3.69 -3.58
N HIS A 194 5.51 -3.61 -4.36
CA HIS A 194 5.52 -3.08 -5.73
C HIS A 194 6.46 -3.87 -6.67
N TYR A 195 6.38 -5.20 -6.58
CA TYR A 195 7.04 -6.13 -7.50
C TYR A 195 6.07 -7.27 -7.84
N GLY A 196 6.40 -8.07 -8.86
CA GLY A 196 5.66 -9.26 -9.26
C GLY A 196 4.33 -9.00 -9.98
N MET A 197 3.94 -7.73 -10.21
CA MET A 197 2.71 -7.40 -10.92
C MET A 197 2.89 -7.33 -12.44
N PHE A 198 3.92 -6.63 -12.92
CA PHE A 198 4.14 -6.40 -14.36
C PHE A 198 5.54 -6.84 -14.80
N GLU A 199 5.65 -7.64 -15.86
CA GLU A 199 6.95 -8.15 -16.35
C GLU A 199 7.91 -7.01 -16.71
N SER A 200 7.39 -5.93 -17.31
CA SER A 200 8.17 -4.74 -17.65
C SER A 200 8.63 -3.91 -16.43
N ASN A 201 7.97 -4.09 -15.28
CA ASN A 201 8.14 -3.27 -14.08
C ASN A 201 8.07 -4.13 -12.81
N THR A 202 9.04 -5.04 -12.66
CA THR A 202 9.19 -5.91 -11.50
C THR A 202 10.65 -5.97 -11.08
N GLU A 203 10.89 -6.52 -9.89
CA GLU A 203 12.20 -6.76 -9.31
C GLU A 203 12.18 -8.08 -8.51
N ASP A 204 13.36 -8.68 -8.28
CA ASP A 204 13.48 -9.86 -7.43
C ASP A 204 13.49 -9.44 -5.94
N PRO A 205 12.46 -9.80 -5.14
CA PRO A 205 12.39 -9.44 -3.73
C PRO A 205 13.56 -10.01 -2.92
N LYS A 206 14.22 -11.08 -3.38
CA LYS A 206 15.42 -11.63 -2.73
C LYS A 206 16.58 -10.66 -2.71
N ARG A 207 16.66 -9.75 -3.68
CA ARG A 207 17.66 -8.68 -3.67
C ARG A 207 17.42 -7.71 -2.52
N TYR A 208 16.21 -7.57 -2.01
CA TYR A 208 15.95 -6.81 -0.80
C TYR A 208 16.19 -7.66 0.45
N THR A 209 15.54 -8.82 0.53
CA THR A 209 15.52 -9.65 1.76
C THR A 209 16.88 -10.22 2.12
N SER A 210 17.76 -10.49 1.15
CA SER A 210 19.13 -10.95 1.44
C SER A 210 20.03 -9.86 2.04
N ARG A 211 19.59 -8.59 2.06
CA ARG A 211 20.37 -7.42 2.52
C ARG A 211 19.77 -6.71 3.72
N VAL A 212 18.56 -7.11 4.13
CA VAL A 212 17.87 -6.63 5.32
C VAL A 212 17.63 -7.84 6.22
N SER A 213 18.36 -7.93 7.33
CA SER A 213 18.37 -9.13 8.17
C SER A 213 17.00 -9.48 8.75
N ALA A 214 16.27 -8.48 9.22
CA ALA A 214 14.90 -8.62 9.70
C ALA A 214 13.94 -8.24 8.57
N SER A 215 13.74 -9.15 7.61
CA SER A 215 12.84 -8.91 6.48
C SER A 215 11.92 -10.09 6.21
N PHE A 216 10.72 -9.79 5.71
CA PHE A 216 9.70 -10.78 5.43
C PHE A 216 9.15 -10.59 4.02
N GLU A 217 9.08 -11.66 3.24
CA GLU A 217 8.45 -11.68 1.92
C GLU A 217 7.03 -12.23 2.08
N MET A 218 6.02 -11.39 1.87
CA MET A 218 4.62 -11.83 1.91
C MET A 218 4.27 -12.63 0.66
N GLU A 219 3.54 -13.74 0.83
CA GLU A 219 2.96 -14.46 -0.29
C GLU A 219 1.70 -13.75 -0.80
N HIS A 220 1.60 -13.61 -2.12
CA HIS A 220 0.45 -12.98 -2.78
C HIS A 220 -0.86 -13.69 -2.43
N GLY A 221 -1.84 -12.92 -1.95
CA GLY A 221 -3.17 -13.42 -1.58
C GLY A 221 -3.24 -14.22 -0.29
N ARG A 222 -2.12 -14.45 0.41
CA ARG A 222 -2.11 -15.12 1.71
C ARG A 222 -2.38 -14.11 2.83
N GLU A 223 -3.28 -14.48 3.72
CA GLU A 223 -3.53 -13.75 4.96
C GLU A 223 -2.49 -14.15 6.02
N TYR A 224 -1.94 -13.16 6.70
CA TYR A 224 -1.04 -13.30 7.83
C TYR A 224 -1.58 -12.53 9.02
N THR A 225 -1.28 -12.99 10.25
CA THR A 225 -1.40 -12.10 11.39
C THR A 225 -0.15 -11.22 11.51
N ILE A 226 -0.28 -10.05 12.14
CA ILE A 226 0.88 -9.18 12.35
C ILE A 226 1.96 -9.86 13.20
N SER A 227 1.60 -10.69 14.19
CA SER A 227 2.61 -11.45 14.93
C SER A 227 3.30 -12.51 14.07
N GLU A 228 2.59 -13.13 13.13
CA GLU A 228 3.19 -14.07 12.17
C GLU A 228 4.27 -13.37 11.34
N VAL A 229 3.99 -12.21 10.75
CA VAL A 229 4.98 -11.41 9.99
C VAL A 229 6.18 -11.04 10.88
N MET A 230 5.93 -10.61 12.11
CA MET A 230 6.99 -10.17 13.04
C MET A 230 7.84 -11.30 13.62
N SER A 231 7.34 -12.54 13.65
CA SER A 231 8.02 -13.69 14.27
C SER A 231 8.88 -14.51 13.31
N ASN A 232 8.72 -14.30 12.01
CA ASN A 232 9.38 -15.08 10.96
C ASN A 232 10.66 -14.41 10.40
N VAL A 233 11.29 -13.53 11.18
CA VAL A 233 12.49 -12.76 10.77
C VAL A 233 13.62 -12.82 11.77
#